data_AF-A0A392PM69-F1
#
_entry.id   AF-A0A392PM69-F1
#
_cell.length_a   1.000
_cell.length_b   1.000
_cell.length_c   1.000
_cell.angle_alpha   90.00
_cell.angle_beta   90.00
_cell.angle_gamma   90.00
#
_symmetry.space_group_name_H-M   'P 1'
#
loop_
_entity.id
_entity.type
_entity.pdbx_description
1 polymer ?
#
loop_
_entity_poly.entity_id
_entity_poly.type
_entity_poly.pdbx_seq_one_letter_code
_entity_poly.pdbx_strand_id
1 'polypeptide(L)' 'MDSSPASKRRRQSKDDEIEASAALPKQMSPVVIFAHGAGAPSSSDWMLRWKSMLKDTLHAADVVTFDYP' A
#
# COMPACT_ATOMS: atom_id res chain seq x y z
N MET A 1 41.70 -14.59 -16.04
CA MET A 1 40.50 -14.01 -16.67
C MET A 1 39.44 -13.98 -15.60
N ASP A 2 39.39 -12.86 -14.88
CA ASP A 2 38.61 -12.70 -13.66
C ASP A 2 37.34 -11.92 -14.01
N SER A 3 36.18 -12.58 -13.97
CA SER A 3 34.88 -11.96 -14.23
C SER A 3 34.11 -11.89 -12.92
N SER A 4 34.24 -10.78 -12.21
CA SER A 4 33.45 -10.50 -11.00
C SER A 4 31.95 -10.39 -11.38
N PRO A 5 31.02 -11.00 -10.61
CA PRO A 5 29.60 -10.90 -10.89
C PRO A 5 29.07 -9.49 -10.58
N ALA A 6 28.12 -9.04 -11.41
CA ALA A 6 27.52 -7.71 -11.34
C ALA A 6 27.02 -7.37 -9.93
N SER A 7 27.48 -6.23 -9.42
CA SER A 7 27.10 -5.66 -8.13
C SER A 7 25.57 -5.49 -8.08
N LYS A 8 24.89 -6.37 -7.36
CA LYS A 8 23.49 -6.17 -6.97
C LYS A 8 23.45 -4.87 -6.16
N ARG A 9 22.87 -3.81 -6.74
CA ARG A 9 22.54 -2.56 -6.07
C ARG A 9 21.68 -2.88 -4.84
N ARG A 10 22.33 -3.04 -3.69
CA ARG A 10 21.70 -3.11 -2.37
C ARG A 10 21.07 -1.74 -2.14
N ARG A 11 19.77 -1.61 -2.44
CA ARG A 11 18.98 -0.51 -1.90
C ARG A 11 19.02 -0.69 -0.38
N GLN A 12 19.72 0.21 0.31
CA GLN A 12 19.47 0.39 1.73
C GLN A 12 18.01 0.84 1.82
N SER A 13 17.12 -0.03 2.27
CA SER A 13 15.86 0.43 2.83
C SER A 13 16.27 1.26 4.03
N LYS A 14 16.27 2.58 3.85
CA LYS A 14 16.05 3.45 4.98
C LYS A 14 14.62 3.13 5.37
N ASP A 15 14.49 2.26 6.36
CA ASP A 15 13.24 2.10 7.08
C ASP A 15 12.99 3.48 7.69
N ASP A 16 12.36 4.35 6.89
CA ASP A 16 11.64 5.49 7.43
C ASP A 16 10.66 4.85 8.41
N GLU A 17 10.95 5.03 9.69
CA GLU A 17 9.99 4.86 10.77
C GLU A 17 8.82 5.78 10.44
N ILE A 18 7.91 5.29 9.59
CA ILE A 18 6.57 5.79 9.48
C ILE A 18 5.99 5.46 10.85
N GLU A 19 6.06 6.43 11.75
CA GLU A 19 5.26 6.57 12.95
C GLU A 19 3.79 6.28 12.58
N ALA A 20 3.45 5.00 12.52
CA ALA A 20 2.12 4.46 12.24
C ALA A 20 1.26 4.55 13.51
N SER A 21 1.40 5.63 14.25
CA SER A 21 0.81 5.81 15.58
C SER A 21 0.35 7.25 15.82
N ALA A 22 0.20 8.07 14.78
CA ALA A 22 -0.81 9.11 14.83
C ALA A 22 -2.17 8.40 14.77
N ALA A 23 -2.65 7.92 15.93
CA ALA A 23 -4.01 7.42 16.07
C ALA A 23 -4.93 8.44 15.41
N LEU A 24 -5.59 8.03 14.31
CA LEU A 24 -6.58 8.88 13.66
C LEU A 24 -7.51 9.39 14.76
N PRO A 25 -7.82 10.69 14.80
CA PRO A 25 -8.73 11.22 15.80
C PRO A 25 -9.97 10.33 15.81
N LYS A 26 -10.38 9.84 16.98
CA LYS A 26 -11.45 8.83 17.20
C LYS A 26 -12.80 9.15 16.53
N GLN A 27 -12.94 10.31 15.90
CA GLN A 27 -14.13 10.84 15.25
C GLN A 27 -14.00 11.01 13.73
N MET A 28 -12.87 10.67 13.11
CA MET A 28 -12.71 10.80 11.66
C MET A 28 -12.94 9.45 10.97
N SER A 29 -13.96 9.40 10.11
CA SER A 29 -14.20 8.30 9.17
C SER A 29 -13.71 8.74 7.78
N PRO A 30 -12.44 8.48 7.41
CA PRO A 30 -11.88 8.99 6.18
C PRO A 30 -12.48 8.32 4.94
N VAL A 31 -12.39 8.99 3.80
CA VAL A 31 -12.51 8.35 2.48
C VAL A 31 -11.11 8.03 1.98
N VAL A 32 -10.86 6.77 1.64
CA VAL A 32 -9.56 6.28 1.19
C VAL A 32 -9.62 6.01 -0.32
N ILE A 33 -8.66 6.53 -1.07
CA ILE A 33 -8.46 6.16 -2.47
C ILE A 33 -7.36 5.09 -2.52
N PHE A 34 -7.69 3.94 -3.08
CA PHE A 34 -6.82 2.77 -3.14
C PHE A 34 -6.48 2.42 -4.60
N ALA A 35 -5.28 2.80 -5.03
CA ALA A 35 -4.79 2.56 -6.39
C ALA A 35 -3.97 1.27 -6.46
N HIS A 36 -4.04 0.56 -7.59
CA HIS A 36 -3.35 -0.72 -7.74
C HIS A 36 -1.86 -0.61 -8.13
N GLY A 37 -1.12 -1.68 -7.86
CA GLY A 37 0.22 -1.90 -8.40
C GLY A 37 0.21 -2.58 -9.77
N ALA A 38 1.40 -2.78 -10.35
CA ALA A 38 1.55 -3.48 -11.63
C ALA A 38 1.02 -4.93 -11.55
N GLY A 39 0.17 -5.32 -12.50
CA GLY A 39 -0.36 -6.70 -12.60
C GLY A 39 -1.44 -7.07 -11.57
N ALA A 40 -1.96 -6.10 -10.80
CA ALA A 40 -2.96 -6.35 -9.77
C ALA A 40 -4.17 -5.42 -9.92
N PRO A 41 -4.93 -5.47 -11.03
CA PRO A 41 -6.08 -4.57 -11.26
C PRO A 41 -7.06 -4.59 -10.08
N SER A 42 -7.89 -3.55 -9.92
CA SER A 42 -8.83 -3.44 -8.80
C SER A 42 -9.77 -4.64 -8.61
N SER A 43 -10.04 -5.39 -9.68
CA SER A 43 -10.84 -6.61 -9.68
C SER A 43 -10.12 -7.85 -9.16
N SER A 44 -8.80 -7.79 -8.95
CA SER A 44 -8.04 -8.93 -8.42
C SER A 44 -8.46 -9.26 -6.98
N ASP A 45 -8.49 -10.55 -6.65
CA ASP A 45 -8.85 -11.02 -5.30
C ASP A 45 -8.02 -10.34 -4.21
N TRP A 46 -6.74 -10.13 -4.49
CA TRP A 46 -5.83 -9.44 -3.58
C TRP A 46 -6.29 -7.99 -3.31
N MET A 47 -6.57 -7.19 -4.34
CA MET A 47 -7.08 -5.83 -4.18
C MET A 47 -8.40 -5.80 -3.40
N LEU A 48 -9.32 -6.73 -3.69
CA LEU A 48 -10.61 -6.81 -3.01
C LEU A 48 -10.46 -7.12 -1.51
N ARG A 49 -9.56 -8.05 -1.16
CA ARG A 49 -9.25 -8.36 0.26
C ARG A 49 -8.68 -7.14 0.98
N TRP A 50 -7.73 -6.44 0.36
CA TRP A 50 -7.12 -5.24 0.95
C TRP A 50 -8.11 -4.09 1.10
N LYS A 51 -8.99 -3.89 0.12
CA LYS A 51 -10.08 -2.90 0.19
C LYS A 51 -10.96 -3.13 1.43
N SER A 52 -11.40 -4.37 1.67
CA SER A 52 -12.19 -4.72 2.85
C SER A 52 -11.41 -4.48 4.15
N MET A 53 -10.17 -4.95 4.22
CA MET A 53 -9.32 -4.77 5.39
C MET A 53 -9.10 -3.30 5.73
N LEU A 54 -8.83 -2.44 4.75
CA LEU A 54 -8.65 -1.00 4.96
C LEU A 54 -9.92 -0.33 5.48
N LYS A 55 -11.09 -0.73 4.96
CA LYS A 55 -12.37 -0.18 5.43
C LYS A 55 -12.59 -0.46 6.91
N ASP A 56 -12.34 -1.70 7.32
CA ASP A 56 -12.57 -2.15 8.69
C ASP A 56 -11.53 -1.59 9.66
N THR A 57 -10.25 -1.62 9.29
CA THR A 57 -9.13 -1.19 10.16
C THR A 57 -9.07 0.31 10.36
N LEU A 58 -9.43 1.11 9.34
CA LEU A 58 -9.45 2.58 9.46
C LEU A 58 -10.81 3.12 9.90
N HIS A 59 -11.82 2.26 10.07
CA HIS A 59 -13.22 2.69 10.20
C HIS A 59 -13.60 3.72 9.13
N ALA A 60 -13.16 3.45 7.89
CA ALA A 60 -13.30 4.39 6.78
C ALA A 60 -14.78 4.56 6.40
N ALA A 61 -15.17 5.78 6.05
CA ALA A 61 -16.47 6.05 5.43
C ALA A 61 -16.59 5.28 4.11
N ASP A 62 -15.52 5.30 3.30
CA ASP A 62 -15.44 4.52 2.07
C ASP A 62 -13.98 4.23 1.65
N VAL A 63 -13.82 3.18 0.85
CA VAL A 63 -12.56 2.83 0.18
C VAL A 63 -12.85 2.68 -1.31
N VAL A 64 -12.44 3.67 -2.09
CA VAL A 64 -12.66 3.75 -3.53
C VAL A 64 -11.43 3.21 -4.25
N THR A 65 -11.61 2.26 -5.15
CA THR A 65 -10.51 1.77 -6.00
C THR A 65 -10.27 2.72 -7.15
N PHE A 66 -9.00 2.98 -7.46
CA PHE A 66 -8.60 3.79 -8.60
C PHE A 66 -7.78 2.93 -9.58
N ASP A 67 -8.33 2.73 -10.77
CA ASP A 67 -7.64 2.05 -11.87
C ASP A 67 -7.01 3.07 -12.81
N TYR A 68 -5.75 2.83 -13.15
CA TYR A 68 -5.05 3.63 -14.13
C TYR A 68 -5.57 3.32 -15.54
N PRO A 69 -5.63 4.33 -16.45
CA PRO A 69 -6.06 4.14 -17.83
C PRO A 69 -5.08 3.28 -18.65
#